data_AF-A0AAU8UYC0-F1
#
_entry.id   AF-A0AAU8UYC0-F1
#
_cell.length_a   1.000
_cell.length_b   1.000
_cell.length_c   1.000
_cell.angle_alpha   90.00
_cell.angle_beta   90.00
_cell.angle_gamma   90.00
#
_symmetry.space_group_name_H-M   'P 1'
#
loop_
_entity.id
_entity.type
_entity.pdbx_description
1 polymer ?
#
loop_
_entity_poly.entity_id
_entity_poly.type
_entity_poly.pdbx_seq_one_letter_code
_entity_poly.pdbx_strand_id
1 'polypeptide(L)'
;MKAAMSEIIQNDFNAAIFNLNKSLELSPNNSSSLYFKAYSLLILNKNDEGCKTLADALFFNSNNARSLFAEKCSEYNPNLNIDKFKTGIFKLRILDPTLFTYNFERKNDIQYETYDGKTYSSRIQWLGNGEYTIIAEGDLNPSKFIVRVLKIEDNKYLYGKFENNQIQFGIIEKTE
;
A
#
# COMPACT_ATOMS: atom_id res chain seq x y z
N MET A 1 -4.80 -10.59 -21.92
CA MET A 1 -6.01 -10.56 -21.06
C MET A 1 -7.03 -11.66 -21.37
N LYS A 2 -7.68 -11.77 -22.54
CA LYS A 2 -8.74 -12.79 -22.78
C LYS A 2 -8.31 -14.24 -22.51
N ALA A 3 -7.14 -14.66 -23.01
CA ALA A 3 -6.58 -15.99 -22.75
C ALA A 3 -6.41 -16.27 -21.25
N ALA A 4 -5.71 -15.36 -20.55
CA ALA A 4 -5.53 -15.44 -19.10
C ALA A 4 -6.85 -15.55 -18.30
N MET A 5 -7.90 -14.82 -18.70
CA MET A 5 -9.19 -14.94 -18.01
C MET A 5 -9.85 -16.30 -18.25
N SER A 6 -9.76 -16.85 -19.47
CA SER A 6 -10.24 -18.20 -19.76
C SER A 6 -9.49 -19.26 -18.95
N GLU A 7 -8.17 -19.11 -18.83
CA GLU A 7 -7.29 -20.02 -18.08
C GLU A 7 -7.62 -20.00 -16.58
N ILE A 8 -7.90 -18.82 -16.01
CA ILE A 8 -8.37 -18.68 -14.63
C ILE A 8 -9.71 -19.42 -14.42
N ILE A 9 -10.66 -19.29 -15.34
CA ILE A 9 -11.95 -19.99 -15.26
C ILE A 9 -11.77 -21.52 -15.32
N GLN A 10 -10.75 -21.99 -16.04
CA GLN A 10 -10.40 -23.41 -16.14
C GLN A 10 -9.48 -23.90 -15.01
N ASN A 11 -9.14 -23.03 -14.05
CA ASN A 11 -8.18 -23.27 -12.97
C ASN A 11 -6.73 -23.57 -13.45
N ASP A 12 -6.37 -23.20 -14.68
CA ASP A 12 -4.98 -23.24 -15.15
C ASP A 12 -4.25 -21.93 -14.79
N PHE A 13 -3.97 -21.78 -13.50
CA PHE A 13 -3.34 -20.57 -12.97
C PHE A 13 -1.91 -20.35 -13.47
N ASN A 14 -1.19 -21.41 -13.84
CA ASN A 14 0.17 -21.28 -14.38
C ASN A 14 0.13 -20.70 -15.81
N ALA A 15 -0.77 -21.21 -16.67
CA ALA A 15 -0.97 -20.63 -18.00
C ALA A 15 -1.46 -19.18 -17.91
N ALA A 16 -2.39 -18.90 -17.00
CA ALA A 16 -2.87 -17.55 -16.75
C ALA A 16 -1.71 -16.61 -16.38
N ILE A 17 -0.86 -16.98 -15.43
CA ILE A 17 0.31 -16.18 -15.03
C ILE A 17 1.25 -15.94 -16.21
N PHE A 18 1.52 -16.96 -17.03
CA PHE A 18 2.37 -16.81 -18.21
C PHE A 18 1.82 -15.77 -19.20
N ASN A 19 0.53 -15.84 -19.53
CA ASN A 19 -0.10 -14.87 -20.44
C ASN A 19 -0.24 -13.48 -19.81
N LEU A 20 -0.40 -13.39 -18.49
CA LEU A 20 -0.41 -12.11 -17.76
C LEU A 20 0.98 -11.47 -17.76
N ASN A 21 2.05 -12.25 -17.59
CA ASN A 21 3.41 -11.74 -17.69
C ASN A 21 3.68 -11.12 -19.07
N LYS A 22 3.30 -11.79 -20.16
CA LYS A 22 3.38 -11.21 -21.51
C LYS A 22 2.58 -9.91 -21.66
N SER A 23 1.40 -9.85 -21.03
CA SER A 23 0.58 -8.62 -21.01
C SER A 23 1.29 -7.49 -20.26
N LEU A 24 1.99 -7.81 -19.17
CA LEU A 24 2.74 -6.86 -18.36
C LEU A 24 4.04 -6.42 -19.03
N GLU A 25 4.65 -7.22 -19.89
CA GLU A 25 5.78 -6.77 -20.73
C GLU A 25 5.36 -5.61 -21.65
N LEU A 26 4.14 -5.64 -22.18
CA LEU A 26 3.59 -4.59 -23.05
C LEU A 26 2.99 -3.41 -22.28
N SER A 27 2.51 -3.65 -21.06
CA SER A 27 1.89 -2.64 -20.21
C SER A 27 2.19 -2.94 -18.74
N PRO A 28 3.39 -2.58 -18.24
CA PRO A 28 3.88 -3.01 -16.92
C PRO A 28 2.98 -2.62 -15.75
N ASN A 29 2.29 -1.49 -15.89
CA ASN A 29 1.50 -0.90 -14.83
C ASN A 29 -0.01 -1.19 -14.99
N ASN A 30 -0.38 -2.17 -15.83
CA ASN A 30 -1.78 -2.53 -16.03
C ASN A 30 -2.34 -3.19 -14.76
N SER A 31 -3.11 -2.41 -13.99
CA SER A 31 -3.60 -2.79 -12.67
C SER A 31 -4.50 -4.02 -12.66
N SER A 32 -5.27 -4.26 -13.74
CA SER A 32 -6.06 -5.49 -13.91
C SER A 32 -5.18 -6.73 -14.14
N SER A 33 -4.14 -6.62 -14.97
CA SER A 33 -3.21 -7.73 -15.22
C SER A 33 -2.41 -8.08 -13.96
N LEU A 34 -1.95 -7.06 -13.21
CA LEU A 34 -1.32 -7.24 -11.91
C LEU A 34 -2.28 -7.92 -10.93
N TYR A 35 -3.53 -7.48 -10.85
CA TYR A 35 -4.55 -8.07 -9.98
C TYR A 35 -4.79 -9.56 -10.28
N PHE A 36 -5.02 -9.93 -11.54
CA PHE A 36 -5.27 -11.34 -11.89
C PHE A 36 -4.01 -12.21 -11.72
N LYS A 37 -2.82 -11.63 -11.90
CA LYS A 37 -1.55 -12.33 -11.64
C LYS A 37 -1.42 -12.60 -10.15
N ALA A 38 -1.63 -11.58 -9.31
CA ALA A 38 -1.62 -11.70 -7.87
C ALA A 38 -2.64 -12.75 -7.38
N TYR A 39 -3.88 -12.70 -7.88
CA TYR A 39 -4.91 -13.68 -7.57
C TYR A 39 -4.45 -15.12 -7.89
N SER A 40 -3.93 -15.34 -9.09
CA SER A 40 -3.43 -16.65 -9.52
C SER A 40 -2.26 -17.14 -8.68
N LEU A 41 -1.33 -16.25 -8.31
CA LEU A 41 -0.20 -16.55 -7.42
C LEU A 41 -0.67 -16.97 -6.02
N LEU A 42 -1.66 -16.27 -5.46
CA LEU A 42 -2.24 -16.58 -4.15
C LEU A 42 -2.94 -17.94 -4.15
N ILE A 43 -3.69 -18.29 -5.21
CA ILE A 43 -4.31 -19.61 -5.34
C ILE A 43 -3.27 -20.74 -5.41
N LEU A 44 -2.11 -20.47 -6.01
CA LEU A 44 -0.98 -21.40 -6.05
C LEU A 44 -0.12 -21.40 -4.78
N ASN A 45 -0.57 -20.77 -3.69
CA ASN A 45 0.14 -20.61 -2.42
C ASN A 45 1.50 -19.88 -2.54
N LYS A 46 1.72 -19.11 -3.60
CA LYS A 46 2.90 -18.24 -3.76
C LYS A 46 2.65 -16.91 -3.06
N ASN A 47 2.43 -16.97 -1.75
CA ASN A 47 1.83 -15.87 -0.97
C ASN A 47 2.64 -14.57 -1.03
N ASP A 48 3.95 -14.61 -0.83
CA ASP A 48 4.80 -13.42 -0.83
C ASP A 48 4.80 -12.72 -2.21
N GLU A 49 4.95 -13.49 -3.29
CA GLU A 49 4.92 -12.98 -4.66
C GLU A 49 3.52 -12.43 -5.01
N GLY A 50 2.48 -13.14 -4.58
CA GLY A 50 1.08 -12.74 -4.75
C GLY A 50 0.78 -11.42 -4.06
N CYS A 51 1.12 -11.29 -2.78
CA CYS A 51 0.90 -10.08 -2.00
C CYS A 51 1.74 -8.89 -2.49
N LYS A 52 2.99 -9.13 -2.91
CA LYS A 52 3.81 -8.11 -3.58
C LYS A 52 3.14 -7.61 -4.86
N THR A 53 2.72 -8.53 -5.74
CA THR A 53 2.05 -8.19 -7.00
C THR A 53 0.70 -7.51 -6.75
N LEU A 54 0.01 -7.84 -5.66
CA LEU A 54 -1.23 -7.22 -5.26
C LEU A 54 -1.01 -5.78 -4.76
N ALA A 55 0.08 -5.53 -4.04
CA ALA A 55 0.52 -4.19 -3.68
C ALA A 55 0.84 -3.34 -4.92
N ASP A 56 1.46 -3.92 -5.95
CA ASP A 56 1.64 -3.24 -7.24
C ASP A 56 0.28 -2.89 -7.89
N ALA A 57 -0.67 -3.83 -7.90
CA ALA A 57 -2.01 -3.60 -8.44
C ALA A 57 -2.73 -2.46 -7.70
N LEU A 58 -2.62 -2.42 -6.36
CA LEU A 58 -3.14 -1.34 -5.51
C LEU A 58 -2.53 0.01 -5.83
N PHE A 59 -1.20 0.06 -5.99
CA PHE A 59 -0.47 1.27 -6.31
C PHE A 59 -0.94 1.88 -7.63
N PHE A 60 -1.27 1.05 -8.62
CA PHE A 60 -1.85 1.47 -9.90
C PHE A 60 -3.39 1.53 -9.89
N ASN A 61 -4.00 1.75 -8.72
CA ASN A 61 -5.43 2.00 -8.49
C ASN A 61 -6.38 0.84 -8.90
N SER A 62 -5.97 -0.42 -8.72
CA SER A 62 -6.91 -1.54 -8.81
C SER A 62 -7.89 -1.53 -7.62
N ASN A 63 -9.16 -1.23 -7.88
CA ASN A 63 -10.20 -1.27 -6.84
C ASN A 63 -10.38 -2.68 -6.25
N ASN A 64 -10.33 -3.71 -7.10
CA ASN A 64 -10.50 -5.11 -6.68
C ASN A 64 -9.34 -5.60 -5.80
N ALA A 65 -8.16 -5.00 -5.93
CA ALA A 65 -7.00 -5.39 -5.13
C ALA A 65 -7.15 -5.04 -3.64
N ARG A 66 -7.94 -4.02 -3.28
CA ARG A 66 -8.12 -3.60 -1.87
C ARG A 66 -8.75 -4.68 -1.02
N SER A 67 -9.89 -5.20 -1.46
CA SER A 67 -10.60 -6.25 -0.73
C SER A 67 -9.78 -7.53 -0.64
N LEU A 68 -9.16 -7.96 -1.75
CA LEU A 68 -8.33 -9.17 -1.76
C LEU A 68 -7.08 -9.02 -0.87
N PHE A 69 -6.46 -7.83 -0.83
CA PHE A 69 -5.28 -7.59 0.00
C PHE A 69 -5.65 -7.67 1.48
N ALA A 70 -6.77 -7.05 1.87
CA ALA A 70 -7.25 -7.14 3.25
C ALA A 70 -7.58 -8.58 3.67
N GLU A 71 -8.10 -9.40 2.76
CA GLU A 71 -8.45 -10.79 3.05
C GLU A 71 -7.23 -11.72 3.12
N LYS A 72 -6.27 -11.58 2.19
CA LYS A 72 -5.20 -12.58 1.98
C LYS A 72 -3.81 -12.11 2.40
N CYS A 73 -3.62 -10.80 2.55
CA CYS A 73 -2.29 -10.18 2.67
C CYS A 73 -2.19 -9.23 3.88
N SER A 74 -3.06 -9.34 4.89
CA SER A 74 -2.99 -8.51 6.10
C SER A 74 -1.64 -8.61 6.81
N GLU A 75 -1.01 -9.79 6.77
CA GLU A 75 0.29 -10.07 7.39
C GLU A 75 1.47 -9.77 6.46
N TYR A 76 1.23 -9.36 5.21
CA TYR A 76 2.30 -9.04 4.27
C TYR A 76 3.11 -7.85 4.78
N ASN A 77 4.39 -8.09 5.05
CA ASN A 77 5.33 -7.09 5.55
C ASN A 77 6.61 -7.09 4.69
N PRO A 78 6.67 -6.23 3.66
CA PRO A 78 7.85 -6.15 2.80
C PRO A 78 9.01 -5.47 3.53
N ASN A 79 10.20 -6.04 3.42
CA ASN A 79 11.42 -5.37 3.88
C ASN A 79 11.78 -4.24 2.92
N LEU A 80 11.47 -2.99 3.31
CA LEU A 80 11.68 -1.78 2.52
C LEU A 80 12.63 -0.81 3.22
N ASN A 81 13.53 -0.18 2.47
CA ASN A 81 14.29 0.96 2.97
C ASN A 81 13.41 2.21 2.99
N ILE A 82 12.97 2.59 4.19
CA ILE A 82 12.10 3.74 4.42
C ILE A 82 12.84 5.01 4.87
N ASP A 83 14.17 5.09 4.78
CA ASP A 83 14.90 6.24 5.35
C ASP A 83 14.49 7.57 4.70
N LYS A 84 14.22 7.57 3.39
CA LYS A 84 13.72 8.75 2.67
C LYS A 84 12.33 9.20 3.11
N PHE A 85 11.56 8.32 3.75
CA PHE A 85 10.21 8.57 4.25
C PHE A 85 10.17 9.15 5.67
N LYS A 86 11.31 9.11 6.38
CA LYS A 86 11.44 9.67 7.73
C LYS A 86 11.57 11.20 7.74
N THR A 87 11.96 11.80 6.61
CA THR A 87 12.17 13.25 6.51
C THR A 87 11.66 13.79 5.18
N GLY A 88 11.01 14.95 5.21
CA GLY A 88 10.54 15.66 4.03
C GLY A 88 9.12 16.20 4.17
N ILE A 89 8.63 16.83 3.11
CA ILE A 89 7.25 17.26 2.99
C ILE A 89 6.52 16.26 2.12
N PHE A 90 5.34 15.87 2.58
CA PHE A 90 4.57 14.80 1.99
C PHE A 90 3.13 15.22 1.76
N LYS A 91 2.54 14.68 0.69
CA LYS A 91 1.12 14.75 0.39
C LYS A 91 0.53 13.34 0.44
N LEU A 92 -0.43 13.12 1.33
CA LEU A 92 -1.21 11.89 1.40
C LEU A 92 -2.48 12.04 0.56
N ARG A 93 -2.78 11.03 -0.26
CA ARG A 93 -4.10 10.77 -0.87
C ARG A 93 -4.66 9.40 -0.44
N ILE A 94 -5.80 9.40 0.25
CA ILE A 94 -6.49 8.17 0.66
C ILE A 94 -7.11 7.50 -0.57
N LEU A 95 -6.95 6.18 -0.68
CA LEU A 95 -7.51 5.36 -1.76
C LEU A 95 -8.93 4.89 -1.41
N ASP A 96 -9.83 5.83 -1.17
CA ASP A 96 -11.25 5.60 -0.95
C ASP A 96 -12.10 6.53 -1.86
N PRO A 97 -13.45 6.41 -1.87
CA PRO A 97 -14.30 7.25 -2.72
C PRO A 97 -14.22 8.76 -2.42
N THR A 98 -13.81 9.15 -1.22
CA THR A 98 -13.69 10.56 -0.83
C THR A 98 -12.44 11.21 -1.39
N LEU A 99 -11.42 10.39 -1.71
CA LEU A 99 -10.11 10.82 -2.20
C LEU A 99 -9.50 11.94 -1.36
N PHE A 100 -9.75 11.93 -0.05
CA PHE A 100 -9.24 12.94 0.87
C PHE A 100 -7.72 13.06 0.75
N THR A 101 -7.25 14.31 0.72
CA THR A 101 -5.81 14.61 0.68
C THR A 101 -5.42 15.60 1.76
N TYR A 102 -4.24 15.41 2.33
CA TYR A 102 -3.64 16.40 3.23
C TYR A 102 -2.12 16.36 3.15
N ASN A 103 -1.49 17.46 3.58
CA ASN A 103 -0.04 17.60 3.60
C ASN A 103 0.47 17.47 5.03
N PHE A 104 1.66 16.91 5.18
CA PHE A 104 2.37 16.85 6.45
C PHE A 104 3.89 16.93 6.21
N GLU A 105 4.62 17.40 7.21
CA GLU A 105 6.08 17.39 7.23
C GLU A 105 6.56 16.33 8.22
N ARG A 106 7.68 15.67 7.91
CA ARG A 106 8.37 14.84 8.89
C ARG A 106 9.79 15.30 9.13
N LYS A 107 10.18 15.25 10.40
CA LYS A 107 11.56 15.40 10.88
C LYS A 107 11.86 14.21 11.78
N ASN A 108 12.33 13.13 11.16
CA ASN A 108 12.64 11.85 11.80
C ASN A 108 11.45 11.21 12.51
N ASP A 109 11.34 11.40 13.82
CA ASP A 109 10.35 10.81 14.72
C ASP A 109 9.24 11.80 15.07
N ILE A 110 9.13 12.93 14.36
CA ILE A 110 8.05 13.90 14.53
C ILE A 110 7.36 14.16 13.19
N GLN A 111 6.03 14.11 13.22
CA GLN A 111 5.15 14.55 12.13
C GLN A 111 4.51 15.88 12.50
N TYR A 112 4.48 16.81 11.55
CA TYR A 112 3.82 18.11 11.67
C TYR A 112 2.67 18.20 10.68
N GLU A 113 1.51 18.62 11.16
CA GLU A 113 0.29 18.80 10.37
C GLU A 113 -0.25 20.21 10.59
N THR A 114 -0.59 20.92 9.52
CA THR A 114 -1.21 22.25 9.61
C THR A 114 -2.68 22.16 9.26
N TYR A 115 -3.53 22.52 10.21
CA TYR A 115 -4.99 22.58 10.04
C TYR A 115 -5.50 23.92 10.55
N ASP A 116 -6.26 24.63 9.72
CA ASP A 116 -6.85 25.94 10.06
C ASP A 116 -5.82 26.96 10.61
N GLY A 117 -4.66 27.04 9.95
CA GLY A 117 -3.57 27.94 10.33
C GLY A 117 -2.82 27.58 11.62
N LYS A 118 -3.16 26.46 12.27
CA LYS A 118 -2.47 25.93 13.46
C LYS A 118 -1.65 24.70 13.07
N THR A 119 -0.43 24.63 13.59
CA THR A 119 0.45 23.47 13.40
C THR A 119 0.42 22.59 14.64
N TYR A 120 0.17 21.31 14.42
CA TYR A 120 0.15 20.26 15.43
C TYR A 120 1.36 19.35 15.22
N SER A 121 1.91 18.84 16.32
CA SER A 121 3.01 17.87 16.29
C SER A 121 2.53 16.53 16.83
N SER A 122 3.06 15.45 16.27
CA SER A 122 2.85 14.09 16.76
C SER A 122 4.14 13.30 16.69
N ARG A 123 4.38 12.47 17.70
CA ARG A 123 5.53 11.55 17.69
C ARG A 123 5.24 10.36 16.79
N ILE A 124 6.20 9.99 15.96
CA ILE A 124 6.21 8.75 15.19
C ILE A 124 7.00 7.72 15.98
N GLN A 125 6.34 6.62 16.34
CA GLN A 125 7.01 5.44 16.87
C GLN A 125 7.25 4.46 15.73
N TRP A 126 8.51 4.37 15.28
CA TRP A 126 8.95 3.41 14.27
C TRP A 126 9.05 2.00 14.88
N LEU A 127 8.36 1.03 14.27
CA LEU A 127 8.30 -0.36 14.76
C LEU A 127 9.22 -1.30 13.96
N GLY A 128 9.72 -0.85 12.80
CA GLY A 128 10.62 -1.60 11.92
C GLY A 128 9.95 -2.01 10.61
N ASN A 129 10.74 -2.31 9.57
CA ASN A 129 10.24 -2.75 8.25
C ASN A 129 9.16 -1.84 7.62
N GLY A 130 9.23 -0.53 7.88
CA GLY A 130 8.22 0.42 7.38
C GLY A 130 6.92 0.46 8.17
N GLU A 131 6.83 -0.25 9.29
CA GLU A 131 5.75 -0.11 10.27
C GLU A 131 6.02 1.04 11.24
N TYR A 132 4.96 1.79 11.55
CA TYR A 132 4.98 2.85 12.54
C TYR A 132 3.59 3.14 13.08
N THR A 133 3.52 3.77 14.25
CA THR A 133 2.30 4.41 14.76
C THR A 133 2.56 5.89 15.06
N ILE A 134 1.50 6.67 15.14
CA ILE A 134 1.56 8.11 15.43
C ILE A 134 0.85 8.36 16.76
N ILE A 135 1.54 9.08 17.64
CA ILE A 135 1.09 9.43 18.98
C ILE A 135 0.95 10.94 19.02
N ALA A 136 -0.30 11.43 19.09
CA ALA A 136 -0.57 12.84 19.19
C ALA A 136 0.00 13.43 20.50
N GLU A 137 0.48 14.65 20.43
CA GLU A 137 1.01 15.34 21.61
C GLU A 137 -0.10 15.52 22.67
N GLY A 138 0.17 15.07 23.90
CA GLY A 138 -0.78 15.13 25.02
C GLY A 138 -1.79 13.98 25.09
N ASP A 139 -1.76 13.02 24.15
CA ASP A 139 -2.62 11.84 24.19
C ASP A 139 -2.04 10.77 25.14
N LEU A 140 -2.76 10.50 26.23
CA LEU A 140 -2.41 9.45 27.20
C LEU A 140 -2.80 8.04 26.71
N ASN A 141 -3.63 7.95 25.65
CA ASN A 141 -4.13 6.70 25.07
C ASN A 141 -3.83 6.66 23.57
N PRO A 142 -2.59 6.35 23.17
CA PRO A 142 -2.15 6.42 21.78
C PRO A 142 -3.09 5.64 20.84
N SER A 143 -3.26 6.19 19.64
CA SER A 143 -4.11 5.60 18.60
C SER A 143 -3.76 4.13 18.35
N LYS A 144 -4.77 3.26 18.32
CA LYS A 144 -4.61 1.79 18.20
C LYS A 144 -4.45 1.33 16.75
N PHE A 145 -3.72 2.08 15.95
CA PHE A 145 -3.45 1.71 14.56
C PHE A 145 -1.95 1.51 14.32
N ILE A 146 -1.66 0.65 13.35
CA ILE A 146 -0.33 0.51 12.75
C ILE A 146 -0.45 0.98 11.30
N VAL A 147 0.50 1.81 10.86
CA VAL A 147 0.68 2.09 9.44
C VAL A 147 1.84 1.27 8.94
N ARG A 148 1.69 0.63 7.80
CA ARG A 148 2.75 -0.13 7.12
C ARG A 148 2.96 0.40 5.71
N VAL A 149 4.21 0.73 5.36
CA VAL A 149 4.59 0.98 3.96
C VAL A 149 4.63 -0.36 3.21
N LEU A 150 3.87 -0.47 2.12
CA LEU A 150 3.68 -1.71 1.36
C LEU A 150 4.44 -1.72 0.03
N LYS A 151 4.76 -0.54 -0.52
CA LYS A 151 5.52 -0.36 -1.75
C LYS A 151 6.15 1.02 -1.78
N ILE A 152 7.35 1.11 -2.34
CA ILE A 152 8.02 2.36 -2.68
C ILE A 152 8.27 2.35 -4.19
N GLU A 153 7.88 3.42 -4.86
CA GLU A 153 8.17 3.68 -6.27
C GLU A 153 8.57 5.16 -6.37
N ASP A 154 9.83 5.44 -6.69
CA ASP A 154 10.40 6.79 -6.70
C ASP A 154 10.17 7.58 -5.40
N ASN A 155 9.36 8.63 -5.47
CA ASN A 155 8.97 9.50 -4.35
C ASN A 155 7.59 9.12 -3.75
N LYS A 156 7.00 8.00 -4.17
CA LYS A 156 5.66 7.56 -3.76
C LYS A 156 5.73 6.30 -2.90
N TYR A 157 4.87 6.28 -1.89
CA TYR A 157 4.78 5.25 -0.87
C TYR A 157 3.32 4.78 -0.81
N LEU A 158 3.05 3.52 -1.16
CA LEU A 158 1.79 2.88 -0.80
C LEU A 158 1.85 2.53 0.67
N TYR A 159 0.82 2.86 1.44
CA TYR A 159 0.67 2.34 2.79
C TYR A 159 -0.70 1.72 3.02
N GLY A 160 -0.79 0.88 4.05
CA GLY A 160 -2.03 0.46 4.70
C GLY A 160 -2.05 0.93 6.16
N LYS A 161 -3.13 1.57 6.61
CA LYS A 161 -3.43 1.87 8.01
C LYS A 161 -4.34 0.77 8.53
N PHE A 162 -3.84 0.00 9.48
CA PHE A 162 -4.46 -1.18 10.08
C PHE A 162 -5.08 -0.77 11.42
N GLU A 163 -6.39 -0.83 11.52
CA GLU A 163 -7.15 -0.43 12.71
C GLU A 163 -8.43 -1.27 12.82
N ASN A 164 -8.68 -1.90 13.97
CA ASN A 164 -9.90 -2.68 14.24
C ASN A 164 -10.26 -3.70 13.12
N ASN A 165 -9.29 -4.48 12.65
CA ASN A 165 -9.42 -5.44 11.53
C ASN A 165 -9.79 -4.82 10.17
N GLN A 166 -9.67 -3.50 10.02
CA GLN A 166 -9.85 -2.79 8.77
C GLN A 166 -8.50 -2.25 8.27
N ILE A 167 -8.35 -2.19 6.95
CA ILE A 167 -7.19 -1.59 6.30
C ILE A 167 -7.65 -0.44 5.42
N GLN A 168 -7.18 0.77 5.72
CA GLN A 168 -7.31 1.92 4.83
C GLN A 168 -6.02 2.09 4.03
N PHE A 169 -6.12 2.11 2.71
CA PHE A 169 -4.97 2.31 1.85
C PHE A 169 -4.79 3.77 1.45
N GLY A 170 -3.54 4.20 1.25
CA GLY A 170 -3.21 5.54 0.79
C GLY A 170 -1.93 5.57 -0.02
N ILE A 171 -1.80 6.58 -0.88
CA ILE A 171 -0.53 6.93 -1.51
C ILE A 171 -0.01 8.19 -0.84
N ILE A 172 1.21 8.12 -0.33
CA ILE A 172 1.96 9.28 0.12
C ILE A 172 2.98 9.62 -0.95
N GLU A 173 3.04 10.89 -1.35
CA GLU A 173 4.03 11.41 -2.28
C GLU A 173 4.93 12.40 -1.56
N LYS A 174 6.26 12.21 -1.64
CA LYS A 174 7.22 13.19 -1.16
C LYS A 174 7.34 14.32 -2.18
N THR A 175 7.06 15.53 -1.73
CA THR A 175 7.06 16.75 -2.55
C THR A 175 8.33 17.56 -2.40
N GLU A 176 8.99 17.48 -1.23
CA GLU A 176 10.27 18.15 -0.91
C GLU A 176 11.13 17.27 0.01
#